data_AF-A0A9X7GFS1-F1
#
_entry.id   AF-A0A9X7GFS1-F1
#
_cell.length_a   1.000
_cell.length_b   1.000
_cell.length_c   1.000
_cell.angle_alpha   90.00
_cell.angle_beta   90.00
_cell.angle_gamma   90.00
#
_symmetry.space_group_name_H-M   'P 1'
#
loop_
_entity.id
_entity.type
_entity.pdbx_description
1 polymer ?
#
loop_
_entity_poly.entity_id
_entity_poly.type
_entity_poly.pdbx_seq_one_letter_code
_entity_poly.pdbx_strand_id
1 'polypeptide(L)'
;MYTIQHEDVWIESTEPLSWVQKYNREYNYSDLAINQPMYSDYQPTYLQFHLSSETTLQSINMKIKYANRLTRAQVRYCKVCKYDEKKKEWHTIKHNIDKESKTINVSLQSTGSYCVFVNHYWYSTFTQRLADEYPLWSKVRQDSESTGQQFLNFFGMELEDIKDYLDWVQEQKYISTADIHTLDWVQLYKIPNIKPSDNIKLLTKNNHIEIPVLETLKEFFYNDRNQGGIIDYREMNLYTVQKYGDILLQITQDDNSTEIAITPIDYHIWNTFDEFGLLLGVQRMHLEKNADFKERILDVFRYPAGSHDIGLTNGIARELNLIQRKDRSNKKLIWKDDSKDFLLKNKSGKHIDTRTLRIDNQPLQPKKFHMDEYSNIRIFALNTGKEHEISFIYGIKKYQLYDKNDEEFHKILFESDGQATPTLLNWVEYINTVAPVMWDHFKWDEGYWDTIDKQLTGLGYIPNMWDSNIDIWKDYQLDSNI
;
A
#
# COMPACT_ATOMS: atom_id res chain seq x y z
N MET A 1 -17.08 15.24 -19.91
CA MET A 1 -16.15 15.36 -18.78
C MET A 1 -15.17 14.20 -18.89
N TYR A 2 -13.92 14.53 -19.20
CA TYR A 2 -12.85 13.57 -19.45
C TYR A 2 -12.00 13.48 -18.20
N THR A 3 -11.61 12.26 -17.82
CA THR A 3 -10.81 12.03 -16.62
C THR A 3 -9.58 11.23 -17.02
N ILE A 4 -8.42 11.75 -16.62
CA ILE A 4 -7.12 11.12 -16.79
C ILE A 4 -6.60 10.77 -15.40
N GLN A 5 -6.26 9.51 -15.19
CA GLN A 5 -5.69 9.03 -13.95
C GLN A 5 -4.33 8.40 -14.23
N HIS A 6 -3.29 9.05 -13.73
CA HIS A 6 -1.92 8.55 -13.76
C HIS A 6 -1.39 8.35 -12.33
N GLU A 7 -0.25 7.69 -12.19
CA GLU A 7 0.43 7.52 -10.91
C GLU A 7 0.71 8.88 -10.26
N ASP A 8 1.18 9.86 -11.04
CA ASP A 8 1.64 11.16 -10.55
C ASP A 8 0.56 12.25 -10.49
N VAL A 9 -0.46 12.14 -11.34
CA VAL A 9 -1.45 13.20 -11.53
C VAL A 9 -2.82 12.64 -11.84
N TRP A 10 -3.84 13.32 -11.32
CA TRP A 10 -5.23 13.14 -11.74
C TRP A 10 -5.72 14.43 -12.38
N ILE A 11 -6.31 14.33 -13.57
CA ILE A 11 -6.78 15.49 -14.34
C ILE A 11 -8.23 15.24 -14.75
N GLU A 12 -9.08 16.23 -14.55
CA GLU A 12 -10.46 16.25 -15.02
C GLU A 12 -10.67 17.50 -15.89
N SER A 13 -11.17 17.32 -17.10
CA SER A 13 -11.34 18.39 -18.07
C SER A 13 -12.71 18.34 -18.76
N THR A 14 -13.17 19.49 -19.23
CA THR A 14 -14.41 19.58 -20.03
C THR A 14 -14.22 19.00 -21.43
N GLU A 15 -13.06 19.25 -22.05
CA GLU A 15 -12.71 18.79 -23.39
C GLU A 15 -11.61 17.71 -23.36
N PRO A 16 -11.43 16.93 -24.46
CA PRO A 16 -10.31 16.00 -24.58
C PRO A 16 -8.97 16.72 -24.40
N LEU A 17 -8.08 16.15 -23.59
CA LEU A 17 -6.81 16.74 -23.23
C LEU A 17 -5.71 15.67 -23.25
N SER A 18 -4.53 16.05 -23.72
CA SER A 18 -3.30 15.27 -23.57
C SER A 18 -2.37 15.98 -22.60
N TRP A 19 -1.54 15.20 -21.93
CA TRP A 19 -0.62 15.72 -20.92
C TRP A 19 0.72 14.99 -21.00
N VAL A 20 1.79 15.69 -20.63
CA VAL A 20 3.14 15.13 -20.51
C VAL A 20 3.82 15.74 -19.28
N GLN A 21 4.39 14.91 -18.40
CA GLN A 21 5.34 15.39 -17.40
C GLN A 21 6.73 15.45 -18.02
N LYS A 22 7.26 16.66 -18.24
CA LYS A 22 8.59 16.87 -18.80
C LYS A 22 9.16 18.18 -18.28
N TYR A 23 10.37 18.12 -17.74
CA TYR A 23 11.10 19.33 -17.36
C TYR A 23 11.70 19.98 -18.60
N ASN A 24 11.29 21.22 -18.91
CA ASN A 24 11.81 21.95 -20.05
C ASN A 24 12.91 22.92 -19.59
N ARG A 25 14.16 22.65 -19.98
CA ARG A 25 15.32 23.49 -19.62
C ARG A 25 15.38 24.83 -20.38
N GLU A 26 14.62 24.98 -21.45
CA GLU A 26 14.61 26.19 -22.28
C GLU A 26 13.76 27.33 -21.70
N TYR A 27 12.94 27.04 -20.69
CA TYR A 27 12.16 28.06 -20.01
C TYR A 27 13.03 28.96 -19.13
N ASN A 28 12.57 30.20 -18.96
CA ASN A 28 13.27 31.14 -18.10
C ASN A 28 13.06 30.77 -16.62
N TYR A 29 14.14 30.37 -15.95
CA TYR A 29 14.18 30.12 -14.51
C TYR A 29 15.06 31.12 -13.76
N SER A 30 15.69 32.06 -14.48
CA SER A 30 16.44 33.19 -13.93
C SER A 30 15.52 34.39 -13.70
N ASP A 31 15.83 35.20 -12.69
CA ASP A 31 15.14 36.47 -12.39
C ASP A 31 13.62 36.33 -12.29
N LEU A 32 13.18 35.27 -11.61
CA LEU A 32 11.78 34.95 -11.43
C LEU A 32 11.04 36.10 -10.73
N ALA A 33 9.95 36.60 -11.33
CA ALA A 33 9.10 37.63 -10.71
C ALA A 33 8.58 37.21 -9.33
N ILE A 34 8.41 35.90 -9.10
CA ILE A 34 8.01 35.32 -7.82
C ILE A 34 9.09 35.41 -6.72
N ASN A 35 10.34 35.72 -7.08
CA ASN A 35 11.50 35.92 -6.19
C ASN A 35 11.79 37.40 -5.89
N GLN A 36 11.00 38.33 -6.41
CA GLN A 36 11.18 39.76 -6.11
C GLN A 36 10.97 40.14 -4.63
N PRO A 37 10.06 39.50 -3.88
CA PRO A 37 9.95 39.73 -2.44
C PRO A 37 11.18 39.25 -1.66
N MET A 38 11.38 39.80 -0.46
CA MET A 38 12.30 39.21 0.51
C MET A 38 11.76 37.85 1.00
N TYR A 39 12.65 36.91 1.31
CA TYR A 39 12.28 35.53 1.68
C TYR A 39 11.55 34.75 0.57
N SER A 40 11.93 35.00 -0.68
CA SER A 40 11.53 34.17 -1.80
C SER A 40 12.74 33.75 -2.63
N ASP A 41 13.17 32.51 -2.41
CA ASP A 41 14.09 31.78 -3.28
C ASP A 41 13.36 30.58 -3.88
N TYR A 42 12.38 30.86 -4.75
CA TYR A 42 11.66 29.83 -5.47
C TYR A 42 12.54 29.22 -6.55
N GLN A 43 12.66 27.90 -6.50
CA GLN A 43 13.31 27.11 -7.53
C GLN A 43 12.31 26.10 -8.12
N PRO A 44 12.39 25.83 -9.43
CA PRO A 44 11.47 24.91 -10.09
C PRO A 44 11.74 23.46 -9.67
N THR A 45 10.70 22.66 -9.61
CA THR A 45 10.80 21.19 -9.42
C THR A 45 10.60 20.46 -10.74
N TYR A 46 10.89 19.17 -10.76
CA TYR A 46 10.57 18.27 -11.88
C TYR A 46 9.07 17.92 -11.98
N LEU A 47 8.23 18.47 -11.10
CA LEU A 47 6.77 18.46 -11.19
C LEU A 47 6.29 19.49 -12.23
N GLN A 48 6.73 19.33 -13.47
CA GLN A 48 6.36 20.17 -14.60
C GLN A 48 5.44 19.40 -15.56
N PHE A 49 4.25 19.95 -15.80
CA PHE A 49 3.19 19.36 -16.60
C PHE A 49 2.88 20.24 -17.80
N HIS A 50 2.90 19.64 -18.99
CA HIS A 50 2.48 20.26 -20.23
C HIS A 50 1.12 19.71 -20.62
N LEU A 51 0.11 20.58 -20.66
CA LEU A 51 -1.26 20.22 -21.05
C LEU A 51 -1.55 20.77 -22.45
N SER A 52 -2.06 19.94 -23.34
CA SER A 52 -2.46 20.32 -24.70
C SER A 52 -3.84 19.78 -25.07
N SER A 53 -4.59 20.56 -25.85
CA SER A 53 -5.94 20.25 -26.30
C SER A 53 -6.26 21.12 -27.52
N GLU A 54 -7.24 20.71 -28.33
CA GLU A 54 -7.76 21.52 -29.44
C GLU A 54 -8.37 22.84 -28.94
N THR A 55 -8.99 22.82 -27.76
CA THR A 55 -9.54 24.03 -27.13
C THR A 55 -8.63 24.49 -26.00
N THR A 56 -8.06 25.69 -26.16
CA THR A 56 -7.13 26.27 -25.19
C THR A 56 -7.81 26.80 -23.94
N LEU A 57 -9.07 27.24 -24.02
CA LEU A 57 -9.87 27.74 -22.90
C LEU A 57 -10.85 26.67 -22.46
N GLN A 58 -10.58 26.06 -21.31
CA GLN A 58 -11.42 25.01 -20.75
C GLN A 58 -11.18 24.88 -19.24
N SER A 59 -12.20 24.41 -18.53
CA SER A 59 -12.07 24.15 -17.09
C SER A 59 -11.34 22.84 -16.88
N ILE A 60 -10.22 22.88 -16.15
CA ILE A 60 -9.41 21.71 -15.83
C ILE A 60 -9.17 21.69 -14.31
N ASN A 61 -9.50 20.59 -13.67
CA ASN A 61 -9.11 20.31 -12.29
C ASN A 61 -7.94 19.33 -12.28
N MET A 62 -6.83 19.71 -11.66
CA MET A 62 -5.63 18.90 -11.59
C MET A 62 -5.28 18.63 -10.12
N LYS A 63 -4.97 17.38 -9.80
CA LYS A 63 -4.44 16.94 -8.51
C LYS A 63 -3.06 16.33 -8.71
N ILE A 64 -2.02 17.04 -8.29
CA ILE A 64 -0.62 16.60 -8.38
C ILE A 64 -0.28 15.87 -7.08
N LYS A 65 0.16 14.62 -7.14
CA LYS A 65 0.60 13.90 -5.94
C LYS A 65 2.02 14.34 -5.57
N TYR A 66 2.23 14.64 -4.29
CA TYR A 66 3.54 15.05 -3.77
C TYR A 66 4.13 14.06 -2.75
N ALA A 67 3.42 12.99 -2.42
CA ALA A 67 3.91 11.93 -1.55
C ALA A 67 5.29 11.42 -2.01
N ASN A 68 6.26 11.37 -1.10
CA ASN A 68 7.67 10.97 -1.35
C ASN A 68 8.37 11.79 -2.45
N ARG A 69 7.79 12.93 -2.85
CA ARG A 69 8.36 13.85 -3.84
C ARG A 69 8.84 15.14 -3.19
N LEU A 70 8.04 15.68 -2.27
CA LEU A 70 8.34 16.92 -1.56
C LEU A 70 8.24 16.71 -0.05
N THR A 71 9.08 17.41 0.71
CA THR A 71 9.01 17.46 2.17
C THR A 71 7.83 18.31 2.65
N ARG A 72 7.47 18.20 3.94
CA ARG A 72 6.38 19.00 4.54
C ARG A 72 6.62 20.50 4.42
N ALA A 73 7.85 20.95 4.70
CA ALA A 73 8.24 22.35 4.56
C ALA A 73 8.19 22.81 3.09
N GLN A 74 8.74 22.02 2.16
CA GLN A 74 8.69 22.34 0.73
C GLN A 74 7.24 22.50 0.25
N VAL A 75 6.32 21.64 0.68
CA VAL A 75 4.91 21.72 0.31
C VAL A 75 4.25 22.95 0.94
N ARG A 76 4.54 23.25 2.22
CA ARG A 76 3.99 24.42 2.93
C ARG A 76 4.31 25.73 2.23
N TYR A 77 5.50 25.84 1.65
CA TYR A 77 5.99 27.05 1.00
C TYR A 77 6.08 26.92 -0.53
N CYS A 78 5.40 25.95 -1.13
CA CYS A 78 5.38 25.82 -2.59
C CYS A 78 4.44 26.82 -3.26
N LYS A 79 4.66 27.05 -4.56
CA LYS A 79 3.75 27.78 -5.44
C LYS A 79 3.59 27.02 -6.75
N VAL A 80 2.36 26.88 -7.21
CA VAL A 80 2.10 26.41 -8.58
C VAL A 80 2.11 27.61 -9.51
N CYS A 81 2.89 27.54 -10.60
CA CYS A 81 3.00 28.60 -11.58
C CYS A 81 2.66 28.11 -12.99
N LYS A 82 2.13 29.01 -13.82
CA LYS A 82 1.96 28.82 -15.26
C LYS A 82 2.97 29.66 -16.02
N TYR A 83 3.52 29.09 -17.08
CA TYR A 83 4.41 29.80 -17.97
C TYR A 83 3.61 30.62 -18.99
N ASP A 84 3.94 31.92 -19.11
CA ASP A 84 3.46 32.80 -20.17
C ASP A 84 4.49 32.81 -21.31
N GLU A 85 4.18 32.16 -22.42
CA GLU A 85 5.07 32.07 -23.59
C GLU A 85 5.36 33.43 -24.23
N LYS A 86 4.46 34.41 -24.11
CA LYS A 86 4.66 35.74 -24.71
C LYS A 86 5.64 36.58 -23.91
N LYS A 87 5.51 36.54 -22.58
CA LYS A 87 6.38 37.29 -21.67
C LYS A 87 7.64 36.53 -21.27
N LYS A 88 7.68 35.21 -21.49
CA LYS A 88 8.72 34.30 -20.98
C LYS A 88 8.88 34.38 -19.46
N GLU A 89 7.76 34.44 -18.77
CA GLU A 89 7.68 34.60 -17.31
C GLU A 89 6.76 33.56 -16.68
N TRP A 90 6.99 33.27 -15.40
CA TRP A 90 6.12 32.40 -14.60
C TRP A 90 5.16 33.24 -13.75
N HIS A 91 3.88 32.87 -13.79
CA HIS A 91 2.83 33.52 -13.01
C HIS A 91 2.18 32.54 -12.03
N THR A 92 2.07 32.93 -10.77
CA THR A 92 1.48 32.09 -9.72
C THR A 92 -0.02 31.87 -9.95
N ILE A 93 -0.46 30.64 -9.70
CA ILE A 93 -1.86 30.23 -9.75
C ILE A 93 -2.31 29.83 -8.34
N LYS A 94 -3.59 30.09 -8.07
CA LYS A 94 -4.25 29.63 -6.84
C LYS A 94 -4.26 28.10 -6.81
N HIS A 95 -3.81 27.55 -5.70
CA HIS A 95 -3.78 26.13 -5.44
C HIS A 95 -4.17 25.88 -3.98
N ASN A 96 -4.58 24.66 -3.69
CA ASN A 96 -4.88 24.20 -2.33
C ASN A 96 -4.11 22.90 -2.06
N ILE A 97 -3.64 22.72 -0.83
CA ILE A 97 -2.88 21.54 -0.43
C ILE A 97 -3.81 20.64 0.40
N ASP A 98 -4.04 19.44 -0.09
CA ASP A 98 -4.70 18.38 0.67
C ASP A 98 -3.63 17.54 1.37
N LYS A 99 -3.54 17.71 2.70
CA LYS A 99 -2.55 17.03 3.54
C LYS A 99 -2.86 15.55 3.73
N GLU A 100 -4.13 15.15 3.64
CA GLU A 100 -4.56 13.77 3.90
C GLU A 100 -4.27 12.89 2.70
N SER A 101 -4.67 13.34 1.50
CA SER A 101 -4.38 12.62 0.26
C SER A 101 -3.00 12.90 -0.34
N LYS A 102 -2.24 13.81 0.29
CA LYS A 102 -0.96 14.34 -0.17
C LYS A 102 -0.98 14.80 -1.62
N THR A 103 -1.96 15.65 -1.95
CA THR A 103 -2.09 16.26 -3.27
C THR A 103 -2.10 17.78 -3.26
N ILE A 104 -1.53 18.38 -4.32
CA ILE A 104 -1.67 19.79 -4.65
C ILE A 104 -2.81 19.90 -5.66
N ASN A 105 -3.90 20.55 -5.26
CA ASN A 105 -5.12 20.69 -6.03
C ASN A 105 -5.13 22.06 -6.72
N VAL A 106 -5.34 22.07 -8.02
CA VAL A 106 -5.28 23.26 -8.87
C VAL A 106 -6.47 23.29 -9.81
N SER A 107 -7.15 24.43 -9.89
CA SER A 107 -8.21 24.68 -10.88
C SER A 107 -7.69 25.64 -11.93
N LEU A 108 -7.72 25.21 -13.18
CA LEU A 108 -7.17 25.89 -14.34
C LEU A 108 -8.29 26.24 -15.32
N GLN A 109 -8.12 27.34 -16.05
CA GLN A 109 -9.06 27.81 -17.09
C GLN A 109 -8.51 27.66 -18.50
N SER A 110 -7.30 27.10 -18.64
CA SER A 110 -6.63 27.01 -19.92
C SER A 110 -5.61 25.88 -19.94
N THR A 111 -5.22 25.43 -21.13
CA THR A 111 -4.05 24.56 -21.34
C THR A 111 -2.74 25.37 -21.29
N GLY A 112 -1.60 24.66 -21.31
CA GLY A 112 -0.26 25.26 -21.23
C GLY A 112 0.68 24.51 -20.30
N SER A 113 1.79 25.16 -19.94
CA SER A 113 2.84 24.60 -19.10
C SER A 113 2.71 25.07 -17.66
N TYR A 114 2.68 24.11 -16.74
CA TYR A 114 2.52 24.32 -15.30
C TYR A 114 3.69 23.69 -14.56
N CYS A 115 4.18 24.33 -13.51
CA CYS A 115 5.28 23.82 -12.69
C CYS A 115 5.05 24.14 -11.22
N VAL A 116 5.45 23.22 -10.34
CA VAL A 116 5.53 23.45 -8.90
C VAL A 116 6.90 24.04 -8.57
N PHE A 117 6.91 25.19 -7.92
CA PHE A 117 8.11 25.83 -7.40
C PHE A 117 8.16 25.67 -5.88
N VAL A 118 9.34 25.40 -5.33
CA VAL A 118 9.58 25.29 -3.89
C VAL A 118 10.45 26.46 -3.44
N ASN A 119 10.08 27.08 -2.32
CA ASN A 119 10.89 28.15 -1.72
C ASN A 119 11.98 27.52 -0.86
N HIS A 120 13.25 27.83 -1.16
CA HIS A 120 14.39 27.39 -0.38
C HIS A 120 14.79 28.37 0.73
N TYR A 121 14.18 29.55 0.75
CA TYR A 121 14.45 30.57 1.76
C TYR A 121 13.16 31.31 2.13
N TRP A 122 12.34 30.74 3.01
CA TRP A 122 11.10 31.34 3.51
C TRP A 122 11.28 31.98 4.88
N TYR A 123 10.38 32.89 5.26
CA TYR A 123 10.37 33.43 6.62
C TYR A 123 9.74 32.42 7.58
N SER A 124 10.55 31.82 8.46
CA SER A 124 10.07 30.83 9.41
C SER A 124 9.29 31.46 10.56
N THR A 125 8.26 30.76 11.02
CA THR A 125 7.51 31.15 12.24
C THR A 125 8.38 31.13 13.51
N PHE A 126 9.47 30.37 13.52
CA PHE A 126 10.45 30.35 14.62
C PHE A 126 11.34 31.59 14.63
N THR A 127 11.56 32.21 13.48
CA THR A 127 12.43 33.39 13.34
C THR A 127 11.95 34.54 14.20
N GLN A 128 10.64 34.83 14.18
CA GLN A 128 10.09 35.89 15.02
C GLN A 128 10.22 35.54 16.51
N ARG A 129 10.00 34.27 16.89
CA ARG A 129 10.16 33.84 18.29
C ARG A 129 11.59 34.03 18.79
N LEU A 130 12.59 33.69 17.97
CA LEU A 130 13.99 33.93 18.29
C LEU A 130 14.32 35.42 18.36
N ALA A 131 13.77 36.21 17.45
CA ALA A 131 13.97 37.66 17.41
C ALA A 131 13.33 38.37 18.62
N ASP A 132 12.22 37.84 19.14
CA ASP A 132 11.52 38.38 20.31
C ASP A 132 12.33 38.29 21.62
N GLU A 133 13.33 37.40 21.69
CA GLU A 133 14.27 37.30 22.82
C GLU A 133 15.27 38.47 22.86
N TYR A 134 15.45 39.20 21.75
CA TYR A 134 16.31 40.36 21.71
C TYR A 134 15.65 41.58 22.36
N PRO A 135 16.44 42.57 22.83
CA PRO A 135 15.90 43.79 23.40
C PRO A 135 14.96 44.52 22.44
N LEU A 136 13.89 45.15 22.98
CA LEU A 136 12.86 45.87 22.20
C LEU A 136 13.43 46.95 21.28
N TRP A 137 14.57 47.55 21.62
CA TRP A 137 15.22 48.59 20.81
C TRP A 137 16.07 48.04 19.66
N SER A 138 16.32 46.73 19.61
CA SER A 138 17.20 46.13 18.61
C SER A 138 16.51 46.01 17.25
N LYS A 139 17.25 46.31 16.18
CA LYS A 139 16.76 46.10 14.80
C LYS A 139 16.42 44.64 14.51
N VAL A 140 17.14 43.70 15.14
CA VAL A 140 16.91 42.26 15.00
C VAL A 140 15.49 41.86 15.39
N ARG A 141 14.90 42.53 16.39
CA ARG A 141 13.54 42.28 16.84
C ARG A 141 12.47 43.03 16.06
N GLN A 142 12.80 44.26 15.65
CA GLN A 142 11.83 45.20 15.07
C GLN A 142 11.64 45.03 13.57
N ASP A 143 12.64 44.50 12.87
CA ASP A 143 12.72 44.56 11.41
C ASP A 143 13.14 43.20 10.82
N SER A 144 12.18 42.53 10.18
CA SER A 144 12.41 41.29 9.42
C SER A 144 13.49 41.48 8.37
N GLU A 145 13.61 42.67 7.79
CA GLU A 145 14.59 42.90 6.74
C GLU A 145 16.02 43.09 7.28
N SER A 146 16.20 43.16 8.59
CA SER A 146 17.52 43.34 9.19
C SER A 146 18.43 42.12 8.95
N THR A 147 19.71 42.36 8.68
CA THR A 147 20.73 41.30 8.48
C THR A 147 20.78 40.31 9.65
N GLY A 148 20.56 40.80 10.87
CA GLY A 148 20.52 39.94 12.05
C GLY A 148 19.31 39.01 12.04
N GLN A 149 18.12 39.48 11.66
CA GLN A 149 16.94 38.63 11.59
C GLN A 149 16.98 37.67 10.39
N GLN A 150 17.59 38.08 9.27
CA GLN A 150 17.92 37.18 8.14
C GLN A 150 18.84 36.03 8.56
N PHE A 151 19.87 36.32 9.37
CA PHE A 151 20.75 35.29 9.93
C PHE A 151 19.99 34.35 10.89
N LEU A 152 19.16 34.89 11.77
CA LEU A 152 18.29 34.08 12.63
C LEU A 152 17.31 33.24 11.82
N ASN A 153 16.86 33.73 10.66
CA ASN A 153 15.91 33.00 9.81
C ASN A 153 16.48 31.67 9.32
N PHE A 154 17.77 31.59 9.04
CA PHE A 154 18.43 30.33 8.69
C PHE A 154 18.20 29.26 9.78
N PHE A 155 18.47 29.59 11.04
CA PHE A 155 18.21 28.69 12.16
C PHE A 155 16.71 28.45 12.38
N GLY A 156 15.87 29.47 12.14
CA GLY A 156 14.43 29.35 12.21
C GLY A 156 13.89 28.27 11.26
N MET A 157 14.34 28.27 10.00
CA MET A 157 13.96 27.26 9.02
C MET A 157 14.41 25.85 9.42
N GLU A 158 15.66 25.68 9.86
CA GLU A 158 16.16 24.38 10.33
C GLU A 158 15.37 23.84 11.54
N LEU A 159 15.03 24.72 12.50
CA LEU A 159 14.19 24.36 13.64
C LEU A 159 12.75 24.00 13.23
N GLU A 160 12.21 24.67 12.21
CA GLU A 160 10.92 24.33 11.63
C GLU A 160 10.94 22.95 10.96
N ASP A 161 12.00 22.62 10.21
CA ASP A 161 12.18 21.31 9.60
C ASP A 161 12.29 20.20 10.66
N ILE A 162 13.06 20.43 11.74
CA ILE A 162 13.15 19.51 12.88
C ILE A 162 11.78 19.34 13.55
N LYS A 163 11.04 20.43 13.76
CA LYS A 163 9.70 20.39 14.35
C LYS A 163 8.74 19.57 13.49
N ASP A 164 8.75 19.79 12.17
CA ASP A 164 7.93 19.04 11.21
C ASP A 164 8.25 17.55 11.23
N TYR A 165 9.54 17.18 11.37
CA TYR A 165 9.97 15.80 11.53
C TYR A 165 9.48 15.19 12.85
N LEU A 166 9.60 15.90 13.97
CA LEU A 166 9.10 15.43 15.27
C LEU A 166 7.58 15.24 15.26
N ASP A 167 6.84 16.14 14.61
CA ASP A 167 5.40 16.01 14.45
C ASP A 167 5.04 14.81 13.59
N TRP A 168 5.77 14.58 12.50
CA TRP A 168 5.60 13.38 11.67
C TRP A 168 5.84 12.08 12.48
N VAL A 169 6.90 12.03 13.31
CA VAL A 169 7.17 10.89 14.20
C VAL A 169 6.04 10.66 15.21
N GLN A 170 5.46 11.73 15.77
CA GLN A 170 4.31 11.60 16.68
C GLN A 170 3.08 11.05 15.96
N GLU A 171 2.82 11.50 14.73
CA GLU A 171 1.72 10.99 13.90
C GLU A 171 1.89 9.50 13.56
N GLN A 172 3.12 9.02 13.40
CA GLN A 172 3.39 7.59 13.15
C GLN A 172 3.04 6.71 14.36
N LYS A 173 2.94 7.24 15.58
CA LYS A 173 2.67 6.41 16.77
C LYS A 173 1.27 5.80 16.81
N TYR A 174 0.32 6.35 16.06
CA TYR A 174 -1.05 5.86 16.04
C TYR A 174 -1.43 5.41 14.63
N ILE A 175 -1.96 4.19 14.50
CA ILE A 175 -2.34 3.60 13.21
C ILE A 175 -3.32 4.48 12.39
N SER A 176 -4.17 5.26 13.08
CA SER A 176 -5.11 6.17 12.44
C SER A 176 -4.41 7.32 11.72
N THR A 177 -3.38 7.91 12.34
CA THR A 177 -2.61 9.07 11.84
C THR A 177 -1.35 8.67 11.07
N ALA A 178 -0.93 7.41 11.18
CA ALA A 178 0.21 6.88 10.45
C ALA A 178 0.06 7.05 8.94
N ASP A 179 1.17 7.39 8.31
CA ASP A 179 1.22 7.87 6.93
C ASP A 179 1.30 6.70 5.95
N ILE A 180 0.15 6.39 5.34
CA ILE A 180 0.01 5.30 4.37
C ILE A 180 0.83 5.50 3.09
N HIS A 181 1.37 6.69 2.86
CA HIS A 181 2.16 7.00 1.67
C HIS A 181 3.66 6.81 1.87
N THR A 182 4.11 6.42 3.06
CA THR A 182 5.50 6.00 3.28
C THR A 182 5.88 4.85 2.34
N LEU A 183 7.16 4.75 1.97
CA LEU A 183 7.64 3.65 1.12
C LEU A 183 7.47 2.30 1.84
N ASP A 184 6.99 1.29 1.11
CA ASP A 184 6.76 -0.07 1.57
C ASP A 184 7.52 -1.11 0.73
N TRP A 185 7.46 -0.98 -0.60
CA TRP A 185 8.16 -1.86 -1.52
C TRP A 185 8.97 -1.07 -2.54
N VAL A 186 10.20 -1.48 -2.73
CA VAL A 186 11.16 -0.94 -3.71
C VAL A 186 11.78 -2.08 -4.51
N GLN A 187 12.48 -1.76 -5.60
CA GLN A 187 13.28 -2.75 -6.31
C GLN A 187 14.72 -2.74 -5.77
N LEU A 188 15.22 -3.92 -5.46
CA LEU A 188 16.60 -4.21 -5.09
C LEU A 188 17.29 -4.88 -6.27
N TYR A 189 18.50 -4.44 -6.57
CA TYR A 189 19.37 -5.07 -7.54
C TYR A 189 20.69 -5.44 -6.86
N LYS A 190 21.11 -6.70 -7.03
CA LYS A 190 22.43 -7.14 -6.59
C LYS A 190 23.47 -6.66 -7.58
N ILE A 191 24.43 -5.88 -7.10
CA ILE A 191 25.50 -5.33 -7.93
C ILE A 191 26.83 -6.06 -7.64
N PRO A 192 27.74 -6.15 -8.62
CA PRO A 192 29.09 -6.63 -8.39
C PRO A 192 29.83 -5.72 -7.41
N ASN A 193 30.95 -6.20 -6.89
CA ASN A 193 31.80 -5.42 -6.00
C ASN A 193 32.37 -4.20 -6.74
N ILE A 194 31.90 -3.02 -6.38
CA ILE A 194 32.28 -1.73 -6.95
C ILE A 194 32.83 -0.81 -5.86
N LYS A 195 33.77 0.06 -6.23
CA LYS A 195 34.30 1.07 -5.30
C LYS A 195 33.58 2.41 -5.49
N PRO A 196 33.48 3.24 -4.45
CA PRO A 196 32.94 4.60 -4.57
C PRO A 196 33.72 5.49 -5.57
N SER A 197 34.99 5.16 -5.85
CA SER A 197 35.82 5.86 -6.83
C SER A 197 35.51 5.49 -8.29
N ASP A 198 34.75 4.43 -8.53
CA ASP A 198 34.49 3.92 -9.88
C ASP A 198 33.45 4.81 -10.57
N ASN A 199 33.63 5.04 -11.88
CA ASN A 199 32.62 5.77 -12.65
C ASN A 199 31.53 4.81 -13.09
N ILE A 200 30.33 5.03 -12.56
CA ILE A 200 29.19 4.14 -12.71
C ILE A 200 28.10 4.85 -13.51
N LYS A 201 27.58 4.16 -14.53
CA LYS A 201 26.36 4.56 -15.24
C LYS A 201 25.33 3.46 -15.17
N LEU A 202 24.11 3.83 -14.82
CA LEU A 202 22.96 2.94 -14.79
C LEU A 202 22.06 3.27 -15.97
N LEU A 203 21.76 2.29 -16.81
CA LEU A 203 20.92 2.46 -17.99
C LEU A 203 19.77 1.45 -17.95
N THR A 204 18.55 1.84 -18.34
CA THR A 204 17.47 0.86 -18.56
C THR A 204 17.83 -0.03 -19.74
N LYS A 205 17.67 -1.36 -19.63
CA LYS A 205 18.06 -2.28 -20.72
C LYS A 205 17.30 -2.06 -22.04
N ASN A 206 16.02 -1.67 -21.97
CA ASN A 206 15.17 -1.55 -23.15
C ASN A 206 15.44 -0.25 -23.94
N ASN A 207 15.52 0.88 -23.24
CA ASN A 207 15.55 2.21 -23.87
C ASN A 207 16.87 2.96 -23.66
N HIS A 208 17.83 2.36 -22.96
CA HIS A 208 19.12 2.96 -22.60
C HIS A 208 18.97 4.35 -21.95
N ILE A 209 17.89 4.55 -21.21
CA ILE A 209 17.65 5.78 -20.45
C ILE A 209 18.52 5.74 -19.19
N GLU A 210 19.27 6.81 -18.97
CA GLU A 210 20.11 6.96 -17.79
C GLU A 210 19.28 7.11 -16.52
N ILE A 211 19.60 6.28 -15.53
CA ILE A 211 19.00 6.29 -14.20
C ILE A 211 19.97 7.08 -13.30
N PRO A 212 19.54 8.21 -12.72
CA PRO A 212 20.43 9.00 -11.87
C PRO A 212 20.77 8.23 -10.59
N VAL A 213 22.04 8.25 -10.21
CA VAL A 213 22.49 7.75 -8.91
C VAL A 213 22.25 8.87 -7.88
N LEU A 214 21.53 8.53 -6.81
CA LEU A 214 21.21 9.45 -5.72
C LEU A 214 22.31 9.40 -4.67
N GLU A 215 22.71 10.56 -4.14
CA GLU A 215 23.85 10.64 -3.21
C GLU A 215 23.42 10.51 -1.75
N THR A 216 22.17 10.88 -1.42
CA THR A 216 21.68 10.91 -0.04
C THR A 216 20.41 10.10 0.14
N LEU A 217 20.22 9.59 1.36
CA LEU A 217 18.95 8.95 1.74
C LEU A 217 17.78 9.94 1.68
N LYS A 218 18.01 11.23 1.95
CA LYS A 218 16.96 12.25 1.86
C LYS A 218 16.42 12.33 0.43
N GLU A 219 17.29 12.32 -0.58
CA GLU A 219 16.88 12.27 -1.99
C GLU A 219 16.20 10.95 -2.36
N PHE A 220 16.64 9.82 -1.80
CA PHE A 220 15.97 8.55 -2.03
C PHE A 220 14.50 8.55 -1.56
N PHE A 221 14.22 9.13 -0.39
CA PHE A 221 12.86 9.21 0.15
C PHE A 221 12.04 10.41 -0.35
N TYR A 222 12.69 11.50 -0.74
CA TYR A 222 12.06 12.73 -1.21
C TYR A 222 12.73 13.22 -2.49
N ASN A 223 12.16 12.84 -3.64
CA ASN A 223 12.64 13.22 -4.95
C ASN A 223 11.48 13.52 -5.89
N ASP A 224 11.44 14.74 -6.38
CA ASP A 224 10.38 15.29 -7.23
C ASP A 224 10.27 14.62 -8.60
N ARG A 225 11.35 13.99 -9.09
CA ARG A 225 11.35 13.16 -10.31
C ARG A 225 10.76 11.77 -10.07
N ASN A 226 10.76 11.28 -8.82
CA ASN A 226 10.50 9.88 -8.49
C ASN A 226 11.36 8.91 -9.34
N GLN A 227 12.59 9.32 -9.67
CA GLN A 227 13.51 8.61 -10.55
C GLN A 227 14.89 8.51 -9.93
N GLY A 228 15.58 7.40 -10.21
CA GLY A 228 16.94 7.16 -9.74
C GLY A 228 17.05 5.95 -8.83
N GLY A 229 18.27 5.75 -8.33
CA GLY A 229 18.56 4.73 -7.35
C GLY A 229 19.70 5.10 -6.42
N ILE A 230 19.68 4.54 -5.22
CA ILE A 230 20.75 4.70 -4.23
C ILE A 230 21.56 3.41 -4.14
N ILE A 231 22.87 3.54 -4.12
CA ILE A 231 23.81 2.43 -4.02
C ILE A 231 24.29 2.30 -2.57
N ASP A 232 24.06 1.13 -1.98
CA ASP A 232 24.72 0.71 -0.76
C ASP A 232 26.03 0.00 -1.12
N TYR A 233 27.13 0.75 -1.01
CA TYR A 233 28.49 0.25 -1.26
C TYR A 233 28.98 -0.76 -0.20
N ARG A 234 28.26 -0.96 0.91
CA ARG A 234 28.64 -1.97 1.91
C ARG A 234 28.03 -3.31 1.57
N GLU A 235 26.73 -3.33 1.29
CA GLU A 235 25.97 -4.55 1.01
C GLU A 235 25.93 -4.90 -0.48
N MET A 236 26.50 -4.04 -1.34
CA MET A 236 26.50 -4.16 -2.80
C MET A 236 25.09 -4.34 -3.36
N ASN A 237 24.22 -3.40 -2.97
CA ASN A 237 22.84 -3.35 -3.40
C ASN A 237 22.54 -1.99 -4.01
N LEU A 238 21.79 -1.99 -5.10
CA LEU A 238 21.14 -0.80 -5.65
C LEU A 238 19.65 -0.86 -5.31
N TYR A 239 19.10 0.22 -4.78
CA TYR A 239 17.68 0.35 -4.47
C TYR A 239 17.03 1.41 -5.38
N THR A 240 15.88 1.11 -5.97
CA THR A 240 15.11 2.06 -6.79
C THR A 240 13.64 2.09 -6.37
N VAL A 241 13.07 3.29 -6.28
CA VAL A 241 11.63 3.47 -5.99
C VAL A 241 10.79 3.16 -7.23
N GLN A 242 11.20 3.70 -8.38
CA GLN A 242 10.56 3.40 -9.66
C GLN A 242 10.96 2.00 -10.15
N LYS A 243 10.00 1.32 -10.80
CA LYS A 243 10.24 0.03 -11.42
C LYS A 243 10.88 0.20 -12.80
N TYR A 244 12.17 -0.12 -12.91
CA TYR A 244 12.92 0.01 -14.17
C TYR A 244 13.01 -1.30 -14.97
N GLY A 245 12.69 -2.44 -14.35
CA GLY A 245 12.96 -3.75 -14.95
C GLY A 245 14.45 -4.06 -14.91
N ASP A 246 14.98 -4.73 -15.92
CA ASP A 246 16.42 -4.99 -16.03
C ASP A 246 17.22 -3.69 -16.21
N ILE A 247 18.30 -3.54 -15.43
CA ILE A 247 19.22 -2.41 -15.53
C ILE A 247 20.55 -2.91 -16.11
N LEU A 248 21.14 -2.12 -17.00
CA LEU A 248 22.51 -2.28 -17.47
C LEU A 248 23.42 -1.39 -16.64
N LEU A 249 24.31 -2.01 -15.88
CA LEU A 249 25.34 -1.35 -15.08
C LEU A 249 26.62 -1.28 -15.90
N GLN A 250 27.05 -0.07 -16.24
CA GLN A 250 28.34 0.20 -16.87
C GLN A 250 29.32 0.68 -15.81
N ILE A 251 30.44 -0.03 -15.65
CA ILE A 251 31.51 0.31 -14.71
C ILE A 251 32.75 0.63 -15.53
N THR A 252 33.33 1.81 -15.32
CA THR A 252 34.59 2.22 -15.95
C THR A 252 35.71 2.26 -14.91
N GLN A 253 36.71 1.39 -15.07
CA GLN A 253 37.91 1.29 -14.23
C GLN A 253 39.15 1.35 -15.13
N ASP A 254 40.04 2.34 -14.93
CA ASP A 254 41.34 2.44 -15.60
C ASP A 254 41.30 2.11 -17.11
N ASP A 255 40.42 2.79 -17.85
CA ASP A 255 40.12 2.65 -19.30
C ASP A 255 39.42 1.36 -19.76
N ASN A 256 39.11 0.41 -18.86
CA ASN A 256 38.24 -0.73 -19.16
C ASN A 256 36.80 -0.45 -18.76
N SER A 257 35.88 -0.67 -19.70
CA SER A 257 34.44 -0.62 -19.44
C SER A 257 33.88 -2.04 -19.36
N THR A 258 33.12 -2.33 -18.31
CA THR A 258 32.38 -3.58 -18.16
C THR A 258 30.91 -3.27 -18.08
N GLU A 259 30.10 -4.08 -18.77
CA GLU A 259 28.65 -3.95 -18.77
C GLU A 259 28.03 -5.22 -18.19
N ILE A 260 27.17 -5.04 -17.19
CA ILE A 260 26.52 -6.14 -16.49
C ILE A 260 25.03 -5.86 -16.42
N ALA A 261 24.22 -6.81 -16.90
CA ALA A 261 22.78 -6.76 -16.71
C ALA A 261 22.43 -7.27 -15.32
N ILE A 262 21.72 -6.45 -14.55
CA ILE A 262 21.23 -6.76 -13.21
C ILE A 262 19.69 -6.82 -13.22
N THR A 263 19.14 -7.81 -12.54
CA THR A 263 17.69 -8.07 -12.50
C THR A 263 17.07 -7.58 -11.19
N PRO A 264 15.81 -7.09 -11.22
CA PRO A 264 15.14 -6.59 -10.03
C PRO A 264 14.68 -7.71 -9.11
N ILE A 265 14.73 -7.44 -7.82
CA ILE A 265 14.15 -8.25 -6.73
C ILE A 265 13.23 -7.32 -5.94
N ASP A 266 12.00 -7.73 -5.70
CA ASP A 266 11.08 -6.96 -4.86
C ASP A 266 11.59 -6.96 -3.41
N TYR A 267 11.81 -5.78 -2.84
CA TYR A 267 12.38 -5.60 -1.51
C TYR A 267 11.45 -4.78 -0.64
N HIS A 268 11.16 -5.32 0.54
CA HIS A 268 10.30 -4.70 1.53
C HIS A 268 11.09 -3.74 2.42
N ILE A 269 10.66 -2.48 2.49
CA ILE A 269 11.14 -1.49 3.46
C ILE A 269 10.23 -1.55 4.68
N TRP A 270 10.80 -1.98 5.80
CA TRP A 270 10.11 -2.02 7.09
C TRP A 270 9.69 -0.61 7.53
N ASN A 271 8.40 -0.41 7.80
CA ASN A 271 7.87 0.86 8.27
C ASN A 271 6.94 0.69 9.49
N THR A 272 6.33 1.79 9.92
CA THR A 272 5.47 1.82 11.10
C THR A 272 4.30 0.83 11.05
N PHE A 273 3.75 0.53 9.87
CA PHE A 273 2.68 -0.46 9.77
C PHE A 273 3.18 -1.87 10.10
N ASP A 274 4.44 -2.18 9.79
CA ASP A 274 5.06 -3.46 10.13
C ASP A 274 5.28 -3.61 11.64
N GLU A 275 5.55 -2.51 12.36
CA GLU A 275 5.56 -2.51 13.83
C GLU A 275 4.18 -2.84 14.42
N PHE A 276 3.11 -2.23 13.89
CA PHE A 276 1.74 -2.56 14.30
C PHE A 276 1.36 -4.00 13.94
N GLY A 277 1.76 -4.46 12.75
CA GLY A 277 1.58 -5.83 12.30
C GLY A 277 2.28 -6.82 13.24
N LEU A 278 3.54 -6.57 13.57
CA LEU A 278 4.33 -7.37 14.51
C LEU A 278 3.67 -7.45 15.88
N LEU A 279 3.22 -6.31 16.43
CA LEU A 279 2.53 -6.24 17.72
C LEU A 279 1.23 -7.08 17.74
N LEU A 280 0.54 -7.16 16.60
CA LEU A 280 -0.75 -7.84 16.47
C LEU A 280 -0.65 -9.24 15.82
N GLY A 281 0.57 -9.71 15.55
CA GLY A 281 0.82 -11.01 14.92
C GLY A 281 0.33 -11.12 13.49
N VAL A 282 0.31 -10.02 12.74
CA VAL A 282 -0.14 -9.94 11.35
C VAL A 282 1.06 -9.63 10.44
N GLN A 283 1.49 -10.60 9.64
CA GLN A 283 2.61 -10.43 8.72
C GLN A 283 2.14 -9.84 7.39
N ARG A 284 2.84 -8.82 6.88
CA ARG A 284 2.59 -8.21 5.56
C ARG A 284 2.66 -9.23 4.42
N MET A 285 1.69 -9.20 3.51
CA MET A 285 1.72 -10.04 2.31
C MET A 285 2.67 -9.46 1.25
N HIS A 286 3.13 -10.33 0.35
CA HIS A 286 4.01 -9.91 -0.73
C HIS A 286 3.34 -8.83 -1.60
N LEU A 287 4.04 -7.70 -1.79
CA LEU A 287 3.57 -6.51 -2.53
C LEU A 287 2.30 -5.85 -1.96
N GLU A 288 1.93 -6.14 -0.71
CA GLU A 288 0.82 -5.48 -0.03
C GLU A 288 1.16 -4.04 0.34
N LYS A 289 0.33 -3.12 -0.15
CA LYS A 289 0.51 -1.69 0.11
C LYS A 289 0.16 -1.32 1.55
N ASN A 290 0.79 -0.28 2.08
CA ASN A 290 0.50 0.26 3.41
C ASN A 290 -0.99 0.52 3.68
N ALA A 291 -1.73 1.05 2.70
CA ALA A 291 -3.16 1.30 2.86
C ALA A 291 -3.97 0.00 3.07
N ASP A 292 -3.60 -1.08 2.36
CA ASP A 292 -4.29 -2.36 2.46
C ASP A 292 -3.87 -3.10 3.73
N PHE A 293 -2.59 -3.06 4.06
CA PHE A 293 -2.06 -3.66 5.28
C PHE A 293 -2.62 -3.01 6.54
N LYS A 294 -2.77 -1.67 6.55
CA LYS A 294 -3.46 -0.93 7.61
C LYS A 294 -4.85 -1.49 7.88
N GLU A 295 -5.65 -1.73 6.84
CA GLU A 295 -6.99 -2.29 7.00
C GLU A 295 -6.94 -3.71 7.57
N ARG A 296 -6.01 -4.55 7.11
CA ARG A 296 -5.85 -5.91 7.61
C ARG A 296 -5.38 -5.98 9.06
N ILE A 297 -4.55 -5.03 9.49
CA ILE A 297 -4.17 -4.87 10.90
C ILE A 297 -5.41 -4.49 11.73
N LEU A 298 -6.22 -3.55 11.26
CA LEU A 298 -7.48 -3.18 11.93
C LEU A 298 -8.49 -4.33 11.98
N ASP A 299 -8.38 -5.29 11.06
CA ASP A 299 -9.23 -6.48 11.02
C ASP A 299 -9.01 -7.44 12.16
N VAL A 300 -7.87 -7.35 12.87
CA VAL A 300 -7.69 -8.07 14.13
C VAL A 300 -8.79 -7.73 15.13
N PHE A 301 -9.24 -6.47 15.14
CA PHE A 301 -10.31 -6.00 16.04
C PHE A 301 -11.70 -6.13 15.43
N ARG A 302 -11.84 -5.95 14.12
CA ARG A 302 -13.14 -6.03 13.43
C ARG A 302 -13.58 -7.48 13.21
N TYR A 303 -12.63 -8.36 12.90
CA TYR A 303 -12.83 -9.79 12.64
C TYR A 303 -11.92 -10.59 13.59
N PRO A 304 -12.26 -10.64 14.89
CA PRO A 304 -11.41 -11.32 15.86
C PRO A 304 -11.36 -12.82 15.55
N ALA A 305 -10.13 -13.35 15.55
CA ALA A 305 -9.88 -14.78 15.44
C ALA A 305 -10.23 -15.49 16.75
N GLY A 306 -10.58 -16.77 16.67
CA GLY A 306 -10.89 -17.59 17.84
C GLY A 306 -11.16 -19.05 17.45
N SER A 307 -11.29 -19.93 18.44
CA SER A 307 -11.52 -21.37 18.24
C SER A 307 -12.94 -21.72 17.79
N HIS A 308 -13.89 -20.79 17.91
CA HIS A 308 -15.26 -20.98 17.44
C HIS A 308 -15.33 -20.90 15.92
N ASP A 309 -16.37 -21.49 15.33
CA ASP A 309 -16.59 -21.55 13.89
C ASP A 309 -16.36 -20.20 13.17
N ILE A 310 -16.99 -19.13 13.64
CA ILE A 310 -16.83 -17.79 13.05
C ILE A 310 -15.45 -17.18 13.29
N GLY A 311 -14.84 -17.47 14.45
CA GLY A 311 -13.48 -17.02 14.77
C GLY A 311 -12.44 -17.66 13.84
N LEU A 312 -12.64 -18.92 13.48
CA LEU A 312 -11.79 -19.62 12.50
C LEU A 312 -11.96 -19.01 11.10
N THR A 313 -13.20 -18.73 10.68
CA THR A 313 -13.47 -18.01 9.42
C THR A 313 -12.74 -16.67 9.39
N ASN A 314 -12.85 -15.89 10.47
CA ASN A 314 -12.21 -14.58 10.58
C ASN A 314 -10.69 -14.65 10.47
N GLY A 315 -10.08 -15.60 11.21
CA GLY A 315 -8.63 -15.80 11.18
C GLY A 315 -8.12 -16.17 9.79
N ILE A 316 -8.70 -17.19 9.16
CA ILE A 316 -8.33 -17.61 7.80
C ILE A 316 -8.55 -16.47 6.80
N ALA A 317 -9.69 -15.77 6.89
CA ALA A 317 -10.00 -14.70 5.96
C ALA A 317 -9.02 -13.54 6.05
N ARG A 318 -8.57 -13.20 7.25
CA ARG A 318 -7.56 -12.16 7.46
C ARG A 318 -6.22 -12.59 6.87
N GLU A 319 -5.73 -13.78 7.21
CA GLU A 319 -4.42 -14.26 6.74
C GLU A 319 -4.35 -14.52 5.24
N LEU A 320 -5.49 -14.73 4.57
CA LEU A 320 -5.58 -14.92 3.13
C LEU A 320 -6.13 -13.71 2.36
N ASN A 321 -6.36 -12.58 3.05
CA ASN A 321 -6.92 -11.35 2.48
C ASN A 321 -8.25 -11.57 1.72
N LEU A 322 -9.14 -12.34 2.33
CA LEU A 322 -10.47 -12.69 1.80
C LEU A 322 -11.60 -11.79 2.31
N ILE A 323 -11.26 -10.73 3.05
CA ILE A 323 -12.22 -9.73 3.52
C ILE A 323 -12.43 -8.71 2.40
N GLN A 324 -13.58 -8.77 1.73
CA GLN A 324 -13.92 -7.87 0.64
C GLN A 324 -14.45 -6.54 1.17
N ARG A 325 -13.79 -5.44 0.77
CA ARG A 325 -14.26 -4.05 0.98
C ARG A 325 -14.30 -3.23 -0.29
N LYS A 326 -13.76 -3.78 -1.37
CA LYS A 326 -13.58 -3.07 -2.63
C LYS A 326 -14.40 -3.73 -3.74
N ASP A 327 -14.70 -3.01 -4.79
CA ASP A 327 -15.25 -3.60 -6.01
C ASP A 327 -14.12 -4.14 -6.91
N ARG A 328 -14.49 -4.68 -8.08
CA ARG A 328 -13.52 -5.16 -9.08
C ARG A 328 -12.63 -4.04 -9.64
N SER A 329 -13.03 -2.78 -9.50
CA SER A 329 -12.29 -1.60 -9.91
C SER A 329 -11.45 -1.02 -8.76
N ASN A 330 -11.27 -1.78 -7.67
CA ASN A 330 -10.50 -1.40 -6.48
C ASN A 330 -11.04 -0.16 -5.75
N LYS A 331 -12.32 0.20 -5.96
CA LYS A 331 -13.02 1.27 -5.23
C LYS A 331 -13.72 0.68 -4.02
N LYS A 332 -13.78 1.43 -2.92
CA LYS A 332 -14.52 1.01 -1.73
C LYS A 332 -15.99 0.70 -2.06
N LEU A 333 -16.54 -0.34 -1.44
CA LEU A 333 -17.95 -0.71 -1.49
C LEU A 333 -18.74 0.24 -0.61
N ILE A 334 -19.16 1.35 -1.21
CA ILE A 334 -19.94 2.40 -0.55
C ILE A 334 -21.39 2.30 -1.01
N TRP A 335 -22.29 2.18 -0.03
CA TRP A 335 -23.71 2.34 -0.21
C TRP A 335 -24.06 3.83 -0.07
N LYS A 336 -24.23 4.50 -1.22
CA LYS A 336 -24.39 5.96 -1.29
C LYS A 336 -25.76 6.48 -0.86
N ASP A 337 -26.80 5.69 -1.09
CA ASP A 337 -28.19 6.08 -0.87
C ASP A 337 -28.90 5.01 -0.06
N ASP A 338 -28.92 5.19 1.26
CA ASP A 338 -29.45 4.23 2.22
C ASP A 338 -30.98 4.23 2.34
N SER A 339 -31.65 5.07 1.53
CA SER A 339 -33.10 5.02 1.34
C SER A 339 -33.55 3.87 0.44
N LYS A 340 -32.61 3.28 -0.32
CA LYS A 340 -32.85 2.17 -1.23
C LYS A 340 -32.02 0.98 -0.82
N ASP A 341 -32.61 -0.21 -0.95
CA ASP A 341 -31.90 -1.46 -0.68
C ASP A 341 -30.59 -1.57 -1.48
N PHE A 342 -29.55 -2.05 -0.81
CA PHE A 342 -28.28 -2.33 -1.45
C PHE A 342 -28.24 -3.78 -1.95
N LEU A 343 -27.96 -3.96 -3.24
CA LEU A 343 -27.88 -5.27 -3.87
C LEU A 343 -26.42 -5.64 -4.16
N LEU A 344 -25.89 -6.60 -3.40
CA LEU A 344 -24.60 -7.22 -3.63
C LEU A 344 -24.77 -8.41 -4.58
N LYS A 345 -24.34 -8.23 -5.84
CA LYS A 345 -24.40 -9.29 -6.86
C LYS A 345 -23.18 -10.19 -6.81
N ASN A 346 -23.35 -11.47 -6.48
CA ASN A 346 -22.27 -12.45 -6.41
C ASN A 346 -21.94 -13.04 -7.79
N LYS A 347 -21.37 -12.20 -8.66
CA LYS A 347 -20.95 -12.63 -10.01
C LYS A 347 -19.80 -13.65 -10.00
N SER A 348 -19.11 -13.83 -8.86
CA SER A 348 -17.99 -14.76 -8.73
C SER A 348 -18.44 -16.19 -8.42
N GLY A 349 -19.68 -16.41 -7.98
CA GLY A 349 -20.14 -17.72 -7.51
C GLY A 349 -19.43 -18.24 -6.25
N LYS A 350 -18.55 -17.45 -5.64
CA LYS A 350 -17.83 -17.81 -4.41
C LYS A 350 -18.78 -17.71 -3.23
N HIS A 351 -18.68 -18.64 -2.28
CA HIS A 351 -19.49 -18.61 -1.06
C HIS A 351 -19.25 -17.30 -0.28
N ILE A 352 -20.30 -16.67 0.22
CA ILE A 352 -20.23 -15.48 1.08
C ILE A 352 -20.79 -15.88 2.45
N ASP A 353 -19.98 -15.75 3.50
CA ASP A 353 -20.45 -16.03 4.86
C ASP A 353 -21.26 -14.82 5.37
N THR A 354 -22.59 -14.94 5.33
CA THR A 354 -23.51 -13.84 5.69
C THR A 354 -23.37 -13.39 7.14
N ARG A 355 -22.83 -14.21 8.04
CA ARG A 355 -22.57 -13.85 9.45
C ARG A 355 -21.44 -12.82 9.60
N THR A 356 -20.63 -12.68 8.56
CA THR A 356 -19.46 -11.77 8.51
C THR A 356 -19.77 -10.43 7.87
N LEU A 357 -21.02 -10.25 7.39
CA LEU A 357 -21.49 -9.03 6.76
C LEU A 357 -21.53 -7.89 7.77
N ARG A 358 -20.86 -6.79 7.42
CA ARG A 358 -20.76 -5.59 8.24
C ARG A 358 -21.14 -4.34 7.46
N ILE A 359 -21.73 -3.39 8.16
CA ILE A 359 -22.00 -2.02 7.70
C ILE A 359 -21.29 -1.09 8.68
N ASP A 360 -20.41 -0.22 8.19
CA ASP A 360 -19.58 0.68 9.00
C ASP A 360 -18.82 -0.06 10.12
N ASN A 361 -18.27 -1.23 9.78
CA ASN A 361 -17.58 -2.16 10.68
C ASN A 361 -18.46 -2.82 11.76
N GLN A 362 -19.76 -2.55 11.80
CA GLN A 362 -20.71 -3.17 12.72
C GLN A 362 -21.38 -4.40 12.09
N PRO A 363 -21.55 -5.51 12.83
CA PRO A 363 -22.18 -6.72 12.31
C PRO A 363 -23.65 -6.46 11.99
N LEU A 364 -24.10 -6.93 10.82
CA LEU A 364 -25.48 -6.77 10.40
C LEU A 364 -26.37 -7.86 11.01
N GLN A 365 -27.54 -7.48 11.53
CA GLN A 365 -28.50 -8.46 12.06
C GLN A 365 -29.17 -9.25 10.92
N PRO A 366 -29.48 -10.55 11.09
CA PRO A 366 -30.10 -11.39 10.07
C PRO A 366 -31.40 -10.86 9.45
N LYS A 367 -32.18 -10.08 10.22
CA LYS A 367 -33.44 -9.49 9.74
C LYS A 367 -33.24 -8.32 8.76
N LYS A 368 -32.03 -7.81 8.63
CA LYS A 368 -31.70 -6.62 7.81
C LYS A 368 -31.17 -6.97 6.42
N PHE A 369 -31.10 -8.26 6.07
CA PHE A 369 -30.72 -8.68 4.73
C PHE A 369 -31.47 -9.96 4.32
N HIS A 370 -31.46 -10.24 3.03
CA HIS A 370 -31.96 -11.46 2.44
C HIS A 370 -30.96 -11.96 1.40
N MET A 371 -30.69 -13.27 1.39
CA MET A 371 -29.85 -13.90 0.38
C MET A 371 -30.74 -14.72 -0.57
N ASP A 372 -30.58 -14.51 -1.87
CA ASP A 372 -31.32 -15.24 -2.89
C ASP A 372 -30.67 -16.60 -3.23
N GLU A 373 -31.33 -17.39 -4.08
CA GLU A 373 -30.86 -18.70 -4.55
C GLU A 373 -29.52 -18.64 -5.30
N TYR A 374 -29.16 -17.48 -5.85
CA TYR A 374 -27.90 -17.24 -6.56
C TYR A 374 -26.82 -16.65 -5.65
N SER A 375 -27.01 -16.69 -4.32
CA SER A 375 -26.10 -16.11 -3.33
C SER A 375 -25.86 -14.60 -3.49
N ASN A 376 -26.79 -13.86 -4.11
CA ASN A 376 -26.81 -12.42 -4.06
C ASN A 376 -27.40 -11.97 -2.73
N ILE A 377 -26.87 -10.90 -2.15
CA ILE A 377 -27.32 -10.37 -0.87
C ILE A 377 -28.02 -9.04 -1.10
N ARG A 378 -29.28 -8.95 -0.65
CA ARG A 378 -30.05 -7.72 -0.59
C ARG A 378 -30.07 -7.22 0.84
N ILE A 379 -29.46 -6.07 1.10
CA ILE A 379 -29.49 -5.38 2.39
C ILE A 379 -30.64 -4.36 2.36
N PHE A 380 -31.52 -4.42 3.35
CA PHE A 380 -32.68 -3.52 3.42
C PHE A 380 -32.28 -2.09 3.80
N ALA A 381 -32.98 -1.11 3.21
CA ALA A 381 -32.80 0.32 3.47
C ALA A 381 -32.73 0.68 4.96
N LEU A 382 -31.76 1.52 5.33
CA LEU A 382 -31.56 2.00 6.70
C LEU A 382 -32.24 3.36 6.95
N ASN A 383 -32.49 4.16 5.90
CA ASN A 383 -33.15 5.46 5.95
C ASN A 383 -32.53 6.47 6.94
N THR A 384 -31.20 6.45 7.08
CA THR A 384 -30.41 7.39 7.91
C THR A 384 -29.90 8.60 7.12
N GLY A 385 -29.94 8.56 5.78
CA GLY A 385 -29.49 9.64 4.90
C GLY A 385 -27.96 9.77 4.84
N LYS A 386 -27.22 8.69 5.12
CA LYS A 386 -25.76 8.66 5.14
C LYS A 386 -25.21 7.63 4.17
N GLU A 387 -23.97 7.84 3.74
CA GLU A 387 -23.22 6.82 3.02
C GLU A 387 -22.67 5.79 4.02
N HIS A 388 -22.68 4.51 3.62
CA HIS A 388 -22.18 3.41 4.47
C HIS A 388 -21.13 2.57 3.77
N GLU A 389 -20.13 2.09 4.51
CA GLU A 389 -19.11 1.16 4.03
C GLU A 389 -19.52 -0.29 4.32
N ILE A 390 -19.46 -1.16 3.30
CA ILE A 390 -19.85 -2.57 3.42
C ILE A 390 -18.62 -3.47 3.35
N SER A 391 -18.53 -4.44 4.27
CA SER A 391 -17.49 -5.46 4.25
C SER A 391 -18.03 -6.86 4.55
N PHE A 392 -17.43 -7.89 3.95
CA PHE A 392 -17.81 -9.30 4.16
C PHE A 392 -16.66 -10.25 3.80
N ILE A 393 -16.73 -11.49 4.28
CA ILE A 393 -15.78 -12.56 3.95
C ILE A 393 -16.36 -13.43 2.84
N TYR A 394 -15.53 -13.77 1.85
CA TYR A 394 -15.91 -14.62 0.73
C TYR A 394 -14.88 -15.73 0.46
N GLY A 395 -15.32 -16.79 -0.22
CA GLY A 395 -14.45 -17.87 -0.70
C GLY A 395 -14.04 -18.91 0.35
N ILE A 396 -14.52 -18.81 1.59
CA ILE A 396 -14.27 -19.81 2.63
C ILE A 396 -15.49 -20.72 2.74
N LYS A 397 -15.29 -22.01 2.48
CA LYS A 397 -16.21 -23.07 2.90
C LYS A 397 -15.48 -23.94 3.90
N LYS A 398 -16.17 -24.33 4.97
CA LYS A 398 -15.62 -25.21 5.99
C LYS A 398 -16.43 -26.48 5.98
N TYR A 399 -15.72 -27.59 5.97
CA TYR A 399 -16.31 -28.91 5.97
C TYR A 399 -15.76 -29.66 7.17
N GLN A 400 -16.61 -30.46 7.78
CA GLN A 400 -16.16 -31.46 8.72
C GLN A 400 -15.66 -32.66 7.92
N LEU A 401 -14.45 -33.15 8.23
CA LEU A 401 -13.81 -34.27 7.52
C LEU A 401 -14.71 -35.51 7.41
N TYR A 402 -15.61 -35.69 8.37
CA TYR A 402 -16.62 -36.73 8.37
C TYR A 402 -18.00 -36.14 8.67
N ASP A 403 -18.69 -35.69 7.63
CA ASP A 403 -20.10 -35.31 7.69
C ASP A 403 -20.86 -36.05 6.59
N LYS A 404 -21.70 -37.01 7.00
CA LYS A 404 -22.55 -37.78 6.08
C LYS A 404 -23.73 -36.98 5.53
N ASN A 405 -24.03 -35.82 6.12
CA ASN A 405 -25.15 -34.99 5.70
C ASN A 405 -24.78 -34.05 4.54
N ASP A 406 -23.49 -33.84 4.29
CA ASP A 406 -22.99 -33.07 3.14
C ASP A 406 -22.66 -34.01 1.97
N GLU A 407 -23.66 -34.34 1.16
CA GLU A 407 -23.49 -35.24 0.01
C GLU A 407 -22.49 -34.71 -1.03
N GLU A 408 -22.37 -33.39 -1.19
CA GLU A 408 -21.48 -32.79 -2.18
C GLU A 408 -20.03 -33.00 -1.74
N PHE A 409 -19.73 -32.73 -0.47
CA PHE A 409 -18.40 -32.95 0.10
C PHE A 409 -18.07 -34.44 0.27
N HIS A 410 -19.05 -35.26 0.63
CA HIS A 410 -18.86 -36.71 0.74
C HIS A 410 -18.41 -37.33 -0.59
N LYS A 411 -18.95 -36.88 -1.73
CA LYS A 411 -18.53 -37.34 -3.08
C LYS A 411 -17.12 -36.88 -3.47
N ILE A 412 -16.58 -35.83 -2.83
CA ILE A 412 -15.18 -35.42 -3.03
C ILE A 412 -14.24 -36.38 -2.30
N LEU A 413 -14.65 -36.84 -1.12
CA LEU A 413 -13.84 -37.69 -0.23
C LEU A 413 -13.97 -39.18 -0.52
N PHE A 414 -15.16 -39.63 -0.95
CA PHE A 414 -15.50 -41.03 -1.11
C PHE A 414 -16.08 -41.31 -2.50
N GLU A 415 -15.68 -42.45 -3.05
CA GLU A 415 -16.33 -43.03 -4.22
C GLU A 415 -17.72 -43.58 -3.86
N SER A 416 -18.50 -43.95 -4.87
CA SER A 416 -19.86 -44.48 -4.68
C SER A 416 -19.92 -45.79 -3.89
N ASP A 417 -18.80 -46.51 -3.79
CA ASP A 417 -18.64 -47.75 -3.03
C ASP A 417 -18.11 -47.52 -1.60
N GLY A 418 -17.86 -46.26 -1.22
CA GLY A 418 -17.33 -45.87 0.09
C GLY A 418 -15.81 -45.89 0.20
N GLN A 419 -15.06 -46.19 -0.88
CA GLN A 419 -13.59 -46.11 -0.86
C GLN A 419 -13.10 -44.67 -0.86
N ALA A 420 -11.95 -44.43 -0.23
CA ALA A 420 -11.30 -43.13 -0.16
C ALA A 420 -10.81 -42.69 -1.56
N THR A 421 -11.16 -41.48 -1.97
CA THR A 421 -10.65 -40.90 -3.23
C THR A 421 -9.17 -40.53 -3.11
N PRO A 422 -8.45 -40.37 -4.24
CA PRO A 422 -7.08 -39.85 -4.23
C PRO A 422 -6.92 -38.50 -3.50
N THR A 423 -7.98 -37.69 -3.48
CA THR A 423 -8.02 -36.42 -2.76
C THR A 423 -7.95 -36.63 -1.26
N LEU A 424 -8.74 -37.55 -0.71
CA LEU A 424 -8.71 -37.89 0.72
C LEU A 424 -7.35 -38.46 1.11
N LEU A 425 -6.79 -39.36 0.30
CA LEU A 425 -5.45 -39.93 0.52
C LEU A 425 -4.36 -38.84 0.57
N ASN A 426 -4.38 -37.90 -0.37
CA ASN A 426 -3.43 -36.80 -0.41
C ASN A 426 -3.58 -35.86 0.81
N TRP A 427 -4.81 -35.59 1.24
CA TRP A 427 -5.04 -34.80 2.46
C TRP A 427 -4.53 -35.49 3.71
N VAL A 428 -4.74 -36.81 3.83
CA VAL A 428 -4.19 -37.62 4.93
C VAL A 428 -2.67 -37.59 4.93
N GLU A 429 -2.03 -37.78 3.78
CA GLU A 429 -0.57 -37.70 3.63
C GLU A 429 -0.03 -36.30 4.00
N TYR A 430 -0.70 -35.25 3.55
CA TYR A 430 -0.34 -33.87 3.88
C TYR A 430 -0.47 -33.59 5.38
N ILE A 431 -1.57 -33.99 6.03
CA ILE A 431 -1.78 -33.83 7.47
C ILE A 431 -0.67 -34.52 8.26
N ASN A 432 -0.36 -35.77 7.90
CA ASN A 432 0.71 -36.55 8.52
C ASN A 432 2.11 -35.93 8.35
N THR A 433 2.33 -35.24 7.23
CA THR A 433 3.61 -34.55 6.95
C THR A 433 3.74 -33.23 7.71
N VAL A 434 2.66 -32.45 7.80
CA VAL A 434 2.72 -31.05 8.26
C VAL A 434 2.36 -30.89 9.75
N ALA A 435 1.49 -31.74 10.30
CA ALA A 435 1.05 -31.64 11.69
C ALA A 435 1.20 -32.95 12.51
N PRO A 436 2.34 -33.68 12.43
CA PRO A 436 2.50 -34.95 13.13
C PRO A 436 2.40 -34.80 14.66
N VAL A 437 2.78 -33.64 15.21
CA VAL A 437 2.78 -33.42 16.68
C VAL A 437 1.37 -33.27 17.27
N MET A 438 0.40 -32.83 16.47
CA MET A 438 -0.98 -32.59 16.92
C MET A 438 -1.90 -33.79 16.68
N TRP A 439 -1.51 -34.72 15.79
CA TRP A 439 -2.33 -35.85 15.33
C TRP A 439 -1.63 -37.22 15.39
N ASP A 440 -0.33 -37.28 15.71
CA ASP A 440 0.55 -38.41 15.43
C ASP A 440 0.35 -38.96 14.01
N HIS A 441 0.42 -40.28 13.81
CA HIS A 441 0.14 -40.92 12.53
C HIS A 441 -1.38 -41.11 12.35
N PHE A 442 -2.04 -40.23 11.59
CA PHE A 442 -3.44 -40.42 11.20
C PHE A 442 -3.52 -41.52 10.14
N LYS A 443 -4.00 -42.69 10.56
CA LYS A 443 -4.44 -43.75 9.65
C LYS A 443 -5.95 -43.69 9.47
N TRP A 444 -6.36 -43.48 8.23
CA TRP A 444 -7.76 -43.60 7.85
C TRP A 444 -8.27 -45.02 8.15
N ASP A 445 -9.47 -45.12 8.74
CA ASP A 445 -10.17 -46.38 9.06
C ASP A 445 -9.59 -47.22 10.23
N GLU A 446 -8.56 -46.74 10.93
CA GLU A 446 -8.07 -47.34 12.18
C GLU A 446 -8.41 -46.44 13.38
N GLY A 447 -9.35 -46.87 14.23
CA GLY A 447 -9.71 -46.19 15.47
C GLY A 447 -8.68 -46.37 16.59
N TYR A 448 -7.41 -46.06 16.34
CA TYR A 448 -6.40 -46.01 17.39
C TYR A 448 -5.87 -44.59 17.55
N TRP A 449 -5.92 -44.08 18.78
CA TRP A 449 -5.28 -42.84 19.17
C TRP A 449 -4.07 -43.24 20.03
N ASP A 450 -2.91 -43.42 19.39
CA ASP A 450 -1.68 -43.62 20.16
C ASP A 450 -1.21 -42.28 20.68
N THR A 451 -1.51 -41.99 21.95
CA THR A 451 -0.97 -40.80 22.59
C THR A 451 0.52 -41.01 22.86
N ILE A 452 1.32 -40.76 21.84
CA ILE A 452 2.75 -40.40 21.88
C ILE A 452 3.71 -41.56 22.15
N ASP A 453 4.71 -41.69 21.26
CA ASP A 453 5.85 -42.60 21.41
C ASP A 453 6.50 -42.46 22.80
N LYS A 454 6.59 -43.58 23.52
CA LYS A 454 7.16 -43.73 24.86
C LYS A 454 8.60 -43.18 24.95
N GLN A 455 9.30 -43.09 23.82
CA GLN A 455 10.66 -42.56 23.75
C GLN A 455 10.73 -41.02 23.86
N LEU A 456 9.65 -40.29 23.59
CA LEU A 456 9.65 -38.82 23.56
C LEU A 456 9.19 -38.16 24.88
N THR A 457 8.34 -38.80 25.69
CA THR A 457 7.73 -38.16 26.88
C THR A 457 7.82 -38.95 28.19
N GLY A 458 8.20 -40.23 28.17
CA GLY A 458 8.47 -41.02 29.38
C GLY A 458 7.25 -41.39 30.24
N LEU A 459 6.01 -41.13 29.80
CA LEU A 459 4.79 -41.53 30.51
C LEU A 459 4.03 -42.58 29.70
N GLY A 460 3.80 -43.75 30.29
CA GLY A 460 3.00 -44.82 29.67
C GLY A 460 1.51 -44.66 29.97
N TYR A 461 0.65 -45.01 29.02
CA TYR A 461 -0.80 -45.13 29.22
C TYR A 461 -1.28 -46.55 28.89
N ILE A 462 -2.48 -46.90 29.34
CA ILE A 462 -3.12 -48.20 29.07
C ILE A 462 -4.11 -47.99 27.91
N PRO A 463 -3.97 -48.70 26.77
CA PRO A 463 -4.86 -48.54 25.63
C PRO A 463 -6.26 -49.08 25.94
N ASN A 464 -7.29 -48.32 25.58
CA ASN A 464 -8.67 -48.80 25.53
C ASN A 464 -9.04 -49.08 24.07
N MET A 465 -9.25 -50.35 23.72
CA MET A 465 -9.76 -50.74 22.41
C MET A 465 -11.27 -50.50 22.34
N TRP A 466 -11.69 -49.61 21.46
CA TRP A 466 -13.06 -49.58 20.94
C TRP A 466 -12.95 -49.82 19.43
N ASP A 467 -13.71 -50.80 18.96
CA ASP A 467 -13.78 -51.36 17.61
C ASP A 467 -12.76 -52.42 17.19
N SER A 468 -13.30 -53.42 16.48
CA SER A 468 -12.59 -54.64 16.06
C SER A 468 -11.96 -54.44 14.69
N ASN A 469 -10.74 -54.94 14.49
CA ASN A 469 -10.03 -54.85 13.21
C ASN A 469 -10.84 -55.49 12.05
N ILE A 470 -11.11 -54.72 11.00
CA ILE A 470 -11.85 -55.17 9.81
C ILE A 470 -11.06 -56.18 8.97
N ASP A 471 -9.73 -56.26 9.12
CA ASP A 471 -8.87 -57.23 8.44
C ASP A 471 -9.27 -58.68 8.72
N ILE A 472 -9.81 -58.95 9.91
CA ILE A 472 -10.27 -60.28 10.31
C ILE A 472 -11.49 -60.70 9.46
N TRP A 473 -12.21 -59.74 8.89
CA TRP A 473 -13.40 -59.96 8.08
C TRP A 473 -13.12 -60.03 6.57
N LYS A 474 -11.88 -59.77 6.13
CA LYS A 474 -11.49 -59.80 4.70
C LYS A 474 -11.65 -61.17 4.04
N ASP A 475 -11.60 -62.24 4.83
CA ASP A 475 -11.78 -63.61 4.37
C ASP A 475 -13.25 -64.09 4.40
N TYR A 476 -14.19 -63.25 4.86
CA TYR A 476 -15.60 -63.60 4.97
C TYR A 476 -16.42 -62.91 3.87
N GLN A 477 -16.92 -63.70 2.91
CA GLN A 477 -17.99 -63.26 2.01
C GLN A 477 -19.34 -63.32 2.74
N LEU A 478 -19.91 -62.16 3.04
CA LEU A 478 -21.29 -62.06 3.51
C LEU A 478 -22.21 -62.07 2.28
N ASP A 479 -22.87 -63.20 2.02
CA ASP A 479 -23.95 -63.28 1.04
C ASP A 479 -25.13 -62.43 1.52
N SER A 480 -25.40 -61.33 0.82
CA SER A 480 -26.60 -60.53 1.01
C SER A 480 -27.79 -61.21 0.31
N ASN A 481 -28.28 -62.28 0.91
CA ASN A 481 -29.62 -62.81 0.68
C ASN A 481 -30.24 -63.27 2.02
N ILE A 482 -30.55 -62.29 2.88
CA ILE A 482 -31.69 -62.30 3.81
C ILE A 482 -32.32 -60.91 3.77
#